data_AF-G8QT24-F1
#
_entry.id   AF-G8QT24-F1
#
_cell.length_a   1.000
_cell.length_b   1.000
_cell.length_c   1.000
_cell.angle_alpha   90.00
_cell.angle_beta   90.00
_cell.angle_gamma   90.00
#
_symmetry.space_group_name_H-M   'P 1'
#
loop_
_entity.id
_entity.type
_entity.pdbx_description
1 polymer ?
#
loop_
_entity_poly.entity_id
_entity_poly.type
_entity_poly.pdbx_seq_one_letter_code
_entity_poly.pdbx_strand_id
1 'polypeptide(L)'
;MHMFLQYPLGVPSNTIKVAIEPMVAYADSIRIVFGVSCSKNQKKGNEMKKNSLGKNKVQTWRSRIQIGFFVLVAFIATINGLAEIGVTLPAFLGGASLHAICPFGGVVSFWNLATLGTLVKKVHDSSVVLAVLGLLLALLFGPVICGWICPFGTFQEWIGKLGRKLFKKRYNHFVPKKLDRILRYLRYLVLAWVSYMTVVTGKLIFQDYDPYYALFNFWRSEVAISGYVILGVVILLSLFVERPFCKYACPYGAFQGIFNLFRVFKIRRKEATCISCNACSKACPMNIEVSKAGIVHDPQCISCMKCTSEAACPVKETVDFSSAKTRFTVKTKTVGLIAVVVLLGGIGLSMLIGLWNTESSKQPALIKEGDFAGLPSPSDIRGSYTWEDVSKAFAIPSSLLVEAFGAAQSTDKVNLLEAVYLGKVPEGLEIGTDSVRLFVSFYTGLPHIPEEGTILPASAITVLRREGKDTSPLFEEIASKAISLGETVSFTEQPVTPATEIISITGKTTFQELISAGYLLEEIEAIVGKPEDLNMAIKDFVAEQGIEFSEMKAQLAMLTPKKK
;
A
#
# COMPACT_ATOMS: atom_id res chain seq x y z
N MET A 1 22.62 9.69 -26.54
CA MET A 1 23.40 10.07 -25.34
C MET A 1 23.12 9.02 -24.28
N HIS A 2 23.70 7.82 -24.40
CA HIS A 2 25.07 7.39 -24.06
C HIS A 2 25.40 7.49 -22.57
N MET A 3 26.15 6.47 -22.12
CA MET A 3 26.69 6.17 -20.77
C MET A 3 25.64 5.53 -19.84
N PHE A 4 25.80 4.34 -19.27
CA PHE A 4 26.95 3.45 -19.06
C PHE A 4 26.38 2.04 -18.82
N LEU A 5 26.84 1.02 -19.55
CA LEU A 5 27.00 -0.34 -19.04
C LEU A 5 28.17 -0.96 -19.80
N GLN A 6 29.30 -1.04 -19.11
CA GLN A 6 30.55 -1.61 -19.60
C GLN A 6 30.85 -2.85 -18.75
N TYR A 7 31.09 -3.97 -19.46
CA TYR A 7 31.81 -5.19 -19.06
C TYR A 7 31.09 -6.26 -18.19
N PRO A 8 31.55 -7.54 -18.22
CA PRO A 8 31.49 -8.41 -19.41
C PRO A 8 31.05 -9.86 -19.07
N LEU A 9 30.34 -10.53 -19.98
CA LEU A 9 30.38 -11.99 -20.06
C LEU A 9 30.56 -12.38 -21.52
N GLY A 10 31.77 -12.82 -21.84
CA GLY A 10 32.14 -13.32 -23.15
C GLY A 10 31.57 -14.71 -23.37
N VAL A 11 30.76 -14.87 -24.42
CA VAL A 11 30.51 -16.16 -25.07
C VAL A 11 30.44 -15.90 -26.59
N PRO A 12 31.27 -16.56 -27.42
CA PRO A 12 31.36 -16.29 -28.85
C PRO A 12 30.11 -16.76 -29.63
N SER A 13 29.67 -15.94 -30.59
CA SER A 13 28.38 -16.01 -31.29
C SER A 13 28.24 -17.09 -32.37
N ASN A 14 29.09 -18.12 -32.39
CA ASN A 14 29.14 -19.08 -33.51
C ASN A 14 28.64 -20.50 -33.21
N THR A 15 28.15 -20.78 -32.01
CA THR A 15 27.66 -22.13 -31.65
C THR A 15 26.12 -22.28 -31.72
N ILE A 16 25.37 -21.20 -32.01
CA ILE A 16 23.88 -21.24 -32.07
C ILE A 16 23.35 -21.46 -33.50
N LYS A 17 24.19 -21.36 -34.54
CA LYS A 17 23.74 -21.44 -35.94
C LYS A 17 23.66 -22.85 -36.54
N VAL A 18 24.08 -23.91 -35.85
CA VAL A 18 24.12 -25.27 -36.44
C VAL A 18 22.95 -26.17 -36.00
N ALA A 19 21.99 -25.66 -35.19
CA ALA A 19 20.88 -26.48 -34.68
C ALA A 19 19.47 -26.10 -35.16
N ILE A 20 19.31 -25.12 -36.07
CA ILE A 20 17.96 -24.60 -36.43
C ILE A 20 17.62 -24.79 -37.92
N GLU A 21 18.57 -25.15 -38.78
CA GLU A 21 18.31 -25.26 -40.23
C GLU A 21 17.59 -26.54 -40.74
N PRO A 22 17.50 -27.69 -40.02
CA PRO A 22 16.74 -28.83 -40.56
C PRO A 22 15.25 -28.88 -40.16
N MET A 23 14.72 -27.96 -39.33
CA MET A 23 13.30 -28.03 -38.88
C MET A 23 12.31 -27.26 -39.76
N VAL A 24 12.76 -26.47 -40.74
CA VAL A 24 11.88 -25.65 -41.60
C VAL A 24 11.52 -26.37 -42.90
N ALA A 25 12.29 -27.38 -43.34
CA ALA A 25 12.06 -28.09 -44.60
C ALA A 25 10.96 -29.17 -44.54
N TYR A 26 10.47 -29.56 -43.35
CA TYR A 26 9.46 -30.61 -43.20
C TYR A 26 8.01 -30.10 -43.15
N ALA A 27 7.80 -28.77 -43.12
CA ALA A 27 6.47 -28.17 -43.00
C ALA A 27 5.79 -27.86 -44.35
N ASP A 28 6.55 -27.84 -45.46
CA ASP A 28 6.04 -27.47 -46.78
C ASP A 28 5.63 -28.65 -47.68
N SER A 29 5.95 -29.89 -47.29
CA SER A 29 5.60 -31.10 -48.07
C SER A 29 4.16 -31.59 -47.87
N ILE A 30 3.42 -31.08 -46.88
CA ILE A 30 2.07 -31.57 -46.53
C ILE A 30 0.96 -30.81 -47.28
N ARG A 31 1.29 -29.72 -47.99
CA ARG A 31 0.29 -28.86 -48.66
C ARG A 31 -0.10 -29.25 -50.09
N ILE A 32 0.46 -30.32 -50.66
CA ILE A 32 0.24 -30.67 -52.08
C ILE A 32 -0.83 -31.75 -52.30
N VAL A 33 -1.36 -32.42 -51.26
CA VAL A 33 -2.25 -33.59 -51.47
C VAL A 33 -3.76 -33.29 -51.47
N PHE A 34 -4.22 -32.12 -51.01
CA PHE A 34 -5.66 -31.82 -50.99
C PHE A 34 -6.01 -30.62 -51.87
N GLY A 35 -6.28 -30.91 -53.14
CA GLY A 35 -7.00 -30.02 -54.05
C GLY A 35 -8.39 -29.71 -53.51
N VAL A 36 -8.55 -28.50 -52.95
CA VAL A 36 -9.85 -27.90 -52.70
C VAL A 36 -9.82 -26.50 -53.30
N SER A 37 -10.47 -26.36 -54.45
CA SER A 37 -10.75 -25.08 -55.09
C SER A 37 -11.55 -24.20 -54.13
N CYS A 38 -10.96 -23.09 -53.66
CA CYS A 38 -11.62 -22.13 -52.78
C CYS A 38 -11.72 -20.76 -53.45
N SER A 39 -12.81 -20.57 -54.20
CA SER A 39 -13.20 -19.30 -54.80
C SER A 39 -13.95 -18.41 -53.78
N LYS A 40 -13.70 -17.10 -53.83
CA LYS A 40 -14.38 -15.97 -53.12
C LYS A 40 -14.10 -15.71 -51.62
N ASN A 41 -13.48 -16.59 -50.84
CA ASN A 41 -13.30 -16.35 -49.39
C ASN A 41 -12.04 -15.53 -49.00
N GLN A 42 -11.17 -15.22 -49.96
CA GLN A 42 -9.88 -14.57 -49.69
C GLN A 42 -10.00 -13.04 -49.42
N LYS A 43 -11.04 -12.37 -49.94
CA LYS A 43 -11.29 -10.94 -49.67
C LYS A 43 -11.75 -10.67 -48.22
N LYS A 44 -12.60 -11.52 -47.63
CA LYS A 44 -13.00 -11.41 -46.21
C LYS A 44 -11.85 -11.70 -45.24
N GLY A 45 -10.95 -12.63 -45.58
CA GLY A 45 -9.76 -12.94 -44.78
C GLY A 45 -8.76 -11.77 -44.69
N ASN A 46 -8.56 -11.03 -45.78
CA ASN A 46 -7.64 -9.89 -45.82
C ASN A 46 -8.19 -8.66 -45.07
N GLU A 47 -9.50 -8.41 -45.11
CA GLU A 47 -10.12 -7.35 -44.28
C GLU A 47 -10.12 -7.68 -42.79
N MET A 48 -10.30 -8.96 -42.41
CA MET A 48 -10.17 -9.39 -41.02
C MET A 48 -8.73 -9.27 -40.50
N LYS A 49 -7.71 -9.58 -41.31
CA LYS A 49 -6.29 -9.37 -40.94
C LYS A 49 -5.96 -7.89 -40.79
N LYS A 50 -6.42 -7.01 -41.69
CA LYS A 50 -6.19 -5.56 -41.61
C LYS A 50 -6.90 -4.92 -40.39
N ASN A 51 -8.09 -5.40 -40.03
CA ASN A 51 -8.80 -4.99 -38.79
C ASN A 51 -8.15 -5.53 -37.50
N SER A 52 -7.38 -6.63 -37.54
CA SER A 52 -6.69 -7.17 -36.36
C SER A 52 -5.51 -6.30 -35.90
N LEU A 53 -4.83 -5.61 -36.84
CA LEU A 53 -3.70 -4.71 -36.55
C LEU A 53 -4.11 -3.45 -35.78
N GLY A 54 -5.32 -2.93 -36.01
CA GLY A 54 -5.89 -1.79 -35.28
C GLY A 54 -6.38 -2.15 -33.87
N LYS A 55 -6.94 -3.35 -33.71
CA LYS A 55 -7.49 -3.86 -32.43
C LYS A 55 -6.42 -4.08 -31.36
N ASN A 56 -5.22 -4.48 -31.75
CA ASN A 56 -4.10 -4.64 -30.82
C ASN A 56 -3.66 -3.31 -30.20
N LYS A 57 -3.66 -2.20 -30.96
CA LYS A 57 -3.16 -0.89 -30.48
C LYS A 57 -3.97 -0.31 -29.31
N VAL A 58 -5.28 -0.59 -29.24
CA VAL A 58 -6.16 -0.07 -28.16
C VAL A 58 -5.90 -0.78 -26.83
N GLN A 59 -5.71 -2.10 -26.86
CA GLN A 59 -5.39 -2.86 -25.64
C GLN A 59 -3.96 -2.61 -25.16
N THR A 60 -3.01 -2.34 -26.08
CA THR A 60 -1.67 -1.87 -25.72
C THR A 60 -1.72 -0.55 -24.96
N TRP A 61 -2.58 0.39 -25.35
CA TRP A 61 -2.75 1.66 -24.64
C TRP A 61 -3.21 1.48 -23.20
N ARG A 62 -4.24 0.66 -22.98
CA ARG A 62 -4.68 0.31 -21.62
C ARG A 62 -3.54 -0.32 -20.81
N SER A 63 -2.81 -1.27 -21.40
CA SER A 63 -1.69 -1.92 -20.71
C SER A 63 -0.59 -0.94 -20.32
N ARG A 64 -0.34 0.11 -21.10
CA ARG A 64 0.62 1.17 -20.76
C ARG A 64 0.17 1.99 -19.56
N ILE A 65 -1.10 2.40 -19.51
CA ILE A 65 -1.66 3.11 -18.34
C ILE A 65 -1.56 2.23 -17.09
N GLN A 66 -1.98 0.97 -17.19
CA GLN A 66 -1.92 0.00 -16.09
C GLN A 66 -0.50 -0.19 -15.54
N ILE A 67 0.51 -0.34 -16.42
CA ILE A 67 1.92 -0.45 -16.03
C ILE A 67 2.39 0.86 -15.38
N GLY A 68 2.05 2.02 -15.96
CA GLY A 68 2.42 3.32 -15.43
C GLY A 68 1.95 3.52 -13.99
N PHE A 69 0.68 3.24 -13.70
CA PHE A 69 0.15 3.33 -12.33
C PHE A 69 0.72 2.26 -11.39
N PHE A 70 0.99 1.05 -11.88
CA PHE A 70 1.65 0.03 -11.07
C PHE A 70 3.06 0.47 -10.65
N VAL A 71 3.86 0.98 -11.59
CA VAL A 71 5.21 1.50 -11.31
C VAL A 71 5.13 2.71 -10.37
N LEU A 72 4.19 3.63 -10.61
CA LEU A 72 3.99 4.80 -9.75
C LEU A 72 3.69 4.39 -8.30
N VAL A 73 2.72 3.49 -8.09
CA VAL A 73 2.34 3.05 -6.74
C VAL A 73 3.45 2.23 -6.08
N ALA A 74 4.14 1.37 -6.84
CA ALA A 74 5.29 0.64 -6.32
C ALA A 74 6.42 1.59 -5.90
N PHE A 75 6.73 2.61 -6.73
CA PHE A 75 7.72 3.63 -6.42
C PHE A 75 7.40 4.39 -5.14
N ILE A 76 6.15 4.83 -4.99
CA ILE A 76 5.70 5.52 -3.77
C ILE A 76 5.78 4.60 -2.55
N ALA A 77 5.39 3.34 -2.69
CA ALA A 77 5.51 2.36 -1.61
C ALA A 77 6.98 2.17 -1.19
N THR A 78 7.89 1.98 -2.15
CA THR A 78 9.33 1.83 -1.88
C THR A 78 9.91 3.05 -1.17
N ILE A 79 9.58 4.26 -1.63
CA ILE A 79 10.02 5.51 -1.00
C ILE A 79 9.60 5.58 0.47
N ASN A 80 8.33 5.33 0.77
CA ASN A 80 7.87 5.39 2.17
C ASN A 80 8.53 4.31 3.03
N GLY A 81 8.69 3.10 2.48
CA GLY A 81 9.40 2.04 3.19
C GLY A 81 10.87 2.36 3.46
N LEU A 82 11.56 3.05 2.56
CA LEU A 82 12.94 3.51 2.77
C LEU A 82 13.01 4.63 3.83
N ALA A 83 12.02 5.53 3.84
CA ALA A 83 11.94 6.60 4.84
C ALA A 83 11.75 6.03 6.26
N GLU A 84 11.00 4.94 6.42
CA GLU A 84 10.83 4.24 7.70
C GLU A 84 12.12 3.57 8.21
N ILE A 85 13.02 3.16 7.31
CA ILE A 85 14.33 2.58 7.64
C ILE A 85 15.37 3.69 7.95
N GLY A 86 14.95 4.96 7.99
CA GLY A 86 15.80 6.10 8.33
C GLY A 86 16.61 6.68 7.16
N VAL A 87 16.31 6.29 5.91
CA VAL A 87 16.94 6.89 4.73
C VAL A 87 16.30 8.25 4.46
N THR A 88 17.08 9.32 4.59
CA THR A 88 16.62 10.69 4.32
C THR A 88 16.43 10.90 2.82
N LEU A 89 15.17 11.03 2.40
CA LEU A 89 14.81 11.34 1.02
C LEU A 89 14.53 12.85 0.88
N PRO A 90 14.80 13.44 -0.30
CA PRO A 90 14.41 14.81 -0.60
C PRO A 90 12.93 15.06 -0.26
N ALA A 91 12.60 16.21 0.33
CA ALA A 91 11.26 16.54 0.83
C ALA A 91 10.15 16.45 -0.24
N PHE A 92 10.48 16.56 -1.53
CA PHE A 92 9.50 16.40 -2.61
C PHE A 92 9.12 14.93 -2.92
N LEU A 93 9.89 13.96 -2.39
CA LEU A 93 9.65 12.52 -2.56
C LEU A 93 8.99 11.89 -1.34
N GLY A 94 9.24 12.39 -0.12
CA GLY A 94 8.67 11.85 1.10
C GLY A 94 7.28 12.44 1.39
N GLY A 95 6.26 11.60 1.54
CA GLY A 95 5.01 12.06 2.18
C GLY A 95 3.72 11.36 1.77
N ALA A 96 3.67 10.63 0.65
CA ALA A 96 2.42 10.02 0.20
C ALA A 96 2.30 8.58 0.68
N SER A 97 1.71 8.33 1.86
CA SER A 97 1.44 6.98 2.34
C SER A 97 0.52 6.20 1.37
N LEU A 98 0.59 4.87 1.34
CA LEU A 98 -0.34 4.07 0.52
C LEU A 98 -1.81 4.28 0.92
N HIS A 99 -2.06 4.65 2.19
CA HIS A 99 -3.38 5.01 2.69
C HIS A 99 -3.88 6.34 2.11
N ALA A 100 -2.97 7.28 1.85
CA ALA A 100 -3.28 8.54 1.17
C ALA A 100 -3.70 8.32 -0.30
N ILE A 101 -3.29 7.20 -0.91
CA ILE A 101 -3.52 6.89 -2.33
C ILE A 101 -4.67 5.89 -2.55
N CYS A 102 -5.20 5.30 -1.48
CA CYS A 102 -6.32 4.37 -1.57
C CYS A 102 -7.66 5.13 -1.54
N PRO A 103 -8.42 5.21 -2.65
CA PRO A 103 -9.72 5.88 -2.67
C PRO A 103 -10.79 5.18 -1.82
N PHE A 104 -10.54 3.94 -1.38
CA PHE A 104 -11.47 3.23 -0.49
C PHE A 104 -11.48 3.81 0.92
N GLY A 105 -10.35 4.37 1.39
CA GLY A 105 -10.26 5.00 2.72
C GLY A 105 -11.29 6.12 2.92
N GLY A 106 -11.48 6.96 1.90
CA GLY A 106 -12.50 8.02 1.93
C GLY A 106 -13.93 7.47 1.90
N VAL A 107 -14.17 6.33 1.25
CA VAL A 107 -15.51 5.70 1.19
C VAL A 107 -15.91 5.14 2.56
N VAL A 108 -15.01 4.41 3.22
CA VAL A 108 -15.32 3.82 4.54
C VAL A 108 -15.32 4.86 5.65
N SER A 109 -14.57 5.95 5.49
CA SER A 109 -14.55 7.06 6.45
C SER A 109 -15.73 8.02 6.27
N PHE A 110 -16.55 7.89 5.23
CA PHE A 110 -17.65 8.81 4.95
C PHE A 110 -18.63 8.93 6.12
N TRP A 111 -18.98 7.81 6.77
CA TRP A 111 -19.88 7.81 7.91
C TRP A 111 -19.29 8.55 9.12
N ASN A 112 -18.02 8.28 9.43
CA ASN A 112 -17.33 8.94 10.54
C ASN A 112 -17.14 10.43 10.24
N LEU A 113 -16.81 10.80 9.01
CA LEU A 113 -16.70 12.20 8.62
C LEU A 113 -18.05 12.93 8.74
N ALA A 114 -19.15 12.32 8.28
CA ALA A 114 -20.48 12.93 8.31
C ALA A 114 -21.06 13.04 9.73
N THR A 115 -20.72 12.13 10.64
CA THR A 115 -21.32 12.07 11.98
C THR A 115 -20.40 12.53 13.11
N LEU A 116 -19.08 12.41 12.96
CA LEU A 116 -18.06 12.77 13.96
C LEU A 116 -17.24 13.99 13.53
N GLY A 117 -17.29 14.38 12.25
CA GLY A 117 -16.37 15.38 11.69
C GLY A 117 -14.93 14.89 11.58
N THR A 118 -14.67 13.61 11.83
CA THR A 118 -13.32 13.03 11.87
C THR A 118 -13.12 11.89 10.88
N LEU A 119 -11.89 11.73 10.40
CA LEU A 119 -11.48 10.60 9.56
C LEU A 119 -11.05 9.41 10.42
N VAL A 120 -11.31 8.19 9.92
CA VAL A 120 -10.84 6.94 10.54
C VAL A 120 -9.33 6.98 10.74
N LYS A 121 -8.83 6.35 11.80
CA LYS A 121 -7.39 6.24 12.06
C LYS A 121 -6.64 5.74 10.81
N LYS A 122 -5.49 6.37 10.51
CA LYS A 122 -4.65 6.14 9.31
C LYS A 122 -5.21 6.63 7.97
N VAL A 123 -6.38 7.29 7.95
CA VAL A 123 -6.95 7.87 6.73
C VAL A 123 -6.63 9.36 6.64
N HIS A 124 -6.25 9.82 5.45
CA HIS A 124 -5.84 11.19 5.15
C HIS A 124 -6.89 11.95 4.32
N ASP A 125 -6.86 13.28 4.35
CA ASP A 125 -7.77 14.14 3.55
C ASP A 125 -7.69 13.81 2.05
N SER A 126 -6.48 13.50 1.57
CA SER A 126 -6.21 13.02 0.21
C SER A 126 -7.08 11.82 -0.19
N SER A 127 -7.42 10.92 0.74
CA SER A 127 -8.28 9.77 0.45
C SER A 127 -9.74 10.17 0.15
N VAL A 128 -10.23 11.27 0.74
CA VAL A 128 -11.56 11.83 0.48
C VAL A 128 -11.58 12.45 -0.91
N VAL A 129 -10.55 13.21 -1.27
CA VAL A 129 -10.38 13.76 -2.62
C VAL A 129 -10.40 12.64 -3.65
N LEU A 130 -9.63 11.57 -3.44
CA LEU A 130 -9.61 10.40 -4.33
C LEU A 130 -10.95 9.65 -4.37
N ALA A 131 -11.68 9.57 -3.25
CA ALA A 131 -13.02 8.99 -3.22
C ALA A 131 -13.99 9.81 -4.07
N VAL A 132 -13.96 11.14 -3.99
CA VAL A 132 -14.78 12.05 -4.80
C VAL A 132 -14.42 11.94 -6.29
N LEU A 133 -13.13 12.01 -6.64
CA LEU A 133 -12.68 11.83 -8.04
C LEU A 133 -13.08 10.45 -8.58
N GLY A 134 -12.94 9.41 -7.76
CA GLY A 134 -13.37 8.05 -8.10
C GLY A 134 -14.86 7.93 -8.30
N LEU A 135 -15.67 8.60 -7.46
CA LEU A 135 -17.13 8.66 -7.59
C LEU A 135 -17.55 9.39 -8.86
N LEU A 136 -16.93 10.53 -9.18
CA LEU A 136 -17.19 11.27 -10.42
C LEU A 136 -16.89 10.41 -11.66
N LEU A 137 -15.75 9.72 -11.65
CA LEU A 137 -15.41 8.77 -12.73
C LEU A 137 -16.38 7.59 -12.79
N ALA A 138 -16.84 7.08 -11.65
CA ALA A 138 -17.83 6.01 -11.58
C ALA A 138 -19.20 6.43 -12.14
N LEU A 139 -19.64 7.65 -11.85
CA LEU A 139 -20.87 8.23 -12.40
C LEU A 139 -20.78 8.50 -13.91
N LEU A 140 -19.61 8.88 -14.42
CA LEU A 140 -19.45 9.09 -15.85
C LEU A 140 -19.30 7.77 -16.61
N PHE A 141 -18.34 6.94 -16.21
CA PHE A 141 -17.87 5.81 -17.00
C PHE A 141 -18.10 4.44 -16.34
N GLY A 142 -18.63 4.39 -15.12
CA GLY A 142 -18.62 3.18 -14.28
C GLY A 142 -17.23 2.93 -13.67
N PRO A 143 -16.93 1.70 -13.19
CA PRO A 143 -15.69 1.36 -12.47
C PRO A 143 -14.41 1.38 -13.32
N VAL A 144 -14.13 2.50 -13.97
CA VAL A 144 -13.01 2.71 -14.90
C VAL A 144 -11.67 2.64 -14.18
N ILE A 145 -11.61 3.08 -12.91
CA ILE A 145 -10.41 2.94 -12.07
C ILE A 145 -10.03 1.46 -11.95
N CYS A 146 -10.98 0.57 -11.66
CA CYS A 146 -10.72 -0.87 -11.55
C CYS A 146 -10.21 -1.49 -12.87
N GLY A 147 -10.67 -0.97 -14.01
CA GLY A 147 -10.28 -1.45 -15.34
C GLY A 147 -8.94 -0.93 -15.85
N TRP A 148 -8.58 0.31 -15.51
CA TRP A 148 -7.50 1.05 -16.15
C TRP A 148 -6.35 1.47 -15.23
N ILE A 149 -6.65 1.76 -13.97
CA ILE A 149 -5.73 2.47 -13.06
C ILE A 149 -5.29 1.57 -11.90
N CYS A 150 -6.21 0.77 -11.34
CA CYS A 150 -5.96 -0.06 -10.17
C CYS A 150 -4.78 -1.02 -10.38
N PRO A 151 -3.68 -0.88 -9.61
CA PRO A 151 -2.47 -1.64 -9.85
C PRO A 151 -2.60 -3.09 -9.33
N PHE A 152 -3.39 -3.34 -8.28
CA PHE A 152 -3.69 -4.70 -7.82
C PHE A 152 -4.56 -5.49 -8.82
N GLY A 153 -5.48 -4.81 -9.51
CA GLY A 153 -6.22 -5.40 -10.63
C GLY A 153 -5.30 -5.75 -11.81
N THR A 154 -4.31 -4.90 -12.09
CA THR A 154 -3.28 -5.13 -13.09
C THR A 154 -2.39 -6.33 -12.74
N PHE A 155 -1.96 -6.43 -11.48
CA PHE A 155 -1.19 -7.56 -10.97
C PHE A 155 -1.94 -8.90 -11.16
N GLN A 156 -3.22 -8.96 -10.75
CA GLN A 156 -4.06 -10.15 -10.99
C GLN A 156 -4.24 -10.45 -12.49
N GLU A 157 -4.28 -9.43 -13.36
CA GLU A 157 -4.34 -9.63 -14.81
C GLU A 157 -3.03 -10.21 -15.38
N TRP A 158 -1.87 -9.89 -14.80
CA TRP A 158 -0.59 -10.51 -15.18
C TRP A 158 -0.51 -11.97 -14.77
N ILE A 159 -0.90 -12.29 -13.53
CA ILE A 159 -1.01 -13.69 -13.07
C ILE A 159 -2.04 -14.45 -13.94
N GLY A 160 -3.14 -13.78 -14.30
CA GLY A 160 -4.12 -14.34 -15.21
C GLY A 160 -3.62 -14.62 -16.63
N LYS A 161 -2.66 -13.85 -17.15
CA LYS A 161 -1.99 -14.16 -18.43
C LYS A 161 -1.16 -15.44 -18.31
N LEU A 162 -0.49 -15.66 -17.18
CA LEU A 162 0.22 -16.91 -16.89
C LEU A 162 -0.77 -18.08 -16.79
N GLY A 163 -1.87 -17.92 -16.04
CA GLY A 163 -2.95 -18.91 -15.97
C GLY A 163 -3.54 -19.25 -17.34
N ARG A 164 -3.74 -18.26 -18.21
CA ARG A 164 -4.21 -18.46 -19.59
C ARG A 164 -3.19 -19.22 -20.45
N LYS A 165 -1.88 -19.03 -20.23
CA LYS A 165 -0.83 -19.79 -20.92
C LYS A 165 -0.83 -21.26 -20.47
N LEU A 166 -1.04 -21.50 -19.17
CA LEU A 166 -1.08 -22.84 -18.57
C LEU A 166 -2.35 -23.62 -18.94
N PHE A 167 -3.53 -23.03 -18.73
CA PHE A 167 -4.83 -23.71 -18.85
C PHE A 167 -5.58 -23.42 -20.15
N LYS A 168 -5.01 -22.60 -21.05
CA LYS A 168 -5.52 -22.30 -22.40
C LYS A 168 -7.01 -21.93 -22.39
N LYS A 169 -7.86 -22.75 -23.04
CA LYS A 169 -9.30 -22.50 -23.18
C LYS A 169 -10.09 -22.69 -21.88
N ARG A 170 -9.55 -23.43 -20.90
CA ARG A 170 -10.21 -23.72 -19.62
C ARG A 170 -10.10 -22.55 -18.63
N TYR A 171 -9.10 -21.69 -18.81
CA TYR A 171 -8.89 -20.51 -17.97
C TYR A 171 -10.16 -19.64 -17.88
N ASN A 172 -10.42 -19.12 -16.68
CA ASN A 172 -11.59 -18.30 -16.35
C ASN A 172 -12.96 -19.02 -16.49
N HIS A 173 -12.97 -20.35 -16.60
CA HIS A 173 -14.19 -21.18 -16.68
C HIS A 173 -14.16 -22.40 -15.74
N PHE A 174 -13.27 -22.39 -14.74
CA PHE A 174 -13.19 -23.45 -13.73
C PHE A 174 -14.39 -23.43 -12.76
N VAL A 175 -14.92 -22.24 -12.46
CA VAL A 175 -16.06 -22.05 -11.57
C VAL A 175 -17.36 -22.19 -12.38
N PRO A 176 -18.29 -23.10 -12.01
CA PRO A 176 -19.58 -23.23 -12.67
C PRO A 176 -20.38 -21.92 -12.62
N LYS A 177 -21.12 -21.59 -13.68
CA LYS A 177 -21.88 -20.32 -13.80
C LYS A 177 -22.83 -20.03 -12.63
N LYS A 178 -23.44 -21.07 -12.04
CA LYS A 178 -24.33 -20.92 -10.89
C LYS A 178 -23.58 -20.47 -9.64
N LEU A 179 -22.47 -21.14 -9.34
CA LEU A 179 -21.60 -20.81 -8.20
C LEU A 179 -20.96 -19.43 -8.39
N ASP A 180 -20.45 -19.17 -9.59
CA ASP A 180 -19.89 -17.87 -9.98
C ASP A 180 -20.88 -16.71 -9.73
N ARG A 181 -22.17 -16.91 -10.03
CA ARG A 181 -23.21 -15.89 -9.78
C ARG A 181 -23.40 -15.62 -8.29
N ILE A 182 -23.37 -16.63 -7.44
CA ILE A 182 -23.51 -16.50 -5.99
C ILE A 182 -22.27 -15.82 -5.40
N LEU A 183 -21.07 -16.29 -5.75
CA LEU A 183 -19.81 -15.73 -5.23
C LEU A 183 -19.61 -14.26 -5.59
N ARG A 184 -20.17 -13.78 -6.70
CA ARG A 184 -20.15 -12.34 -7.06
C ARG A 184 -20.83 -11.45 -6.05
N TYR A 185 -21.74 -11.97 -5.22
CA TYR A 185 -22.41 -11.19 -4.18
C TYR A 185 -21.58 -11.10 -2.89
N LEU A 186 -20.60 -11.98 -2.70
CA LEU A 186 -19.75 -12.01 -1.51
C LEU A 186 -19.03 -10.67 -1.28
N ARG A 187 -18.63 -9.97 -2.34
CA ARG A 187 -17.98 -8.64 -2.23
C ARG A 187 -18.87 -7.58 -1.56
N TYR A 188 -20.20 -7.73 -1.63
CA TYR A 188 -21.13 -6.84 -0.93
C TYR A 188 -21.26 -7.19 0.55
N LEU A 189 -21.14 -8.48 0.89
CA LEU A 189 -21.02 -8.90 2.28
C LEU A 189 -19.71 -8.38 2.89
N VAL A 190 -18.59 -8.47 2.15
CA VAL A 190 -17.31 -7.88 2.57
C VAL A 190 -17.45 -6.37 2.73
N LEU A 191 -18.07 -5.67 1.78
CA LEU A 191 -18.32 -4.23 1.91
C LEU A 191 -19.15 -3.90 3.16
N ALA A 192 -20.27 -4.59 3.39
CA ALA A 192 -21.12 -4.37 4.55
C ALA A 192 -20.38 -4.65 5.86
N TRP A 193 -19.63 -5.75 5.92
CA TRP A 193 -18.82 -6.10 7.08
C TRP A 193 -17.71 -5.07 7.36
N VAL A 194 -16.94 -4.67 6.35
CA VAL A 194 -15.89 -3.65 6.49
C VAL A 194 -16.49 -2.33 6.97
N SER A 195 -17.59 -1.88 6.34
CA SER A 195 -18.25 -0.63 6.74
C SER A 195 -18.75 -0.71 8.17
N TYR A 196 -19.43 -1.79 8.56
CA TYR A 196 -19.90 -1.99 9.93
C TYR A 196 -18.76 -1.98 10.95
N MET A 197 -17.73 -2.79 10.71
CA MET A 197 -16.58 -2.90 11.61
C MET A 197 -15.81 -1.58 11.72
N THR A 198 -15.70 -0.82 10.63
CA THR A 198 -15.04 0.50 10.64
C THR A 198 -15.83 1.52 11.48
N VAL A 199 -17.17 1.49 11.40
CA VAL A 199 -18.03 2.37 12.19
C VAL A 199 -17.96 2.02 13.68
N VAL A 200 -18.01 0.74 14.02
CA VAL A 200 -18.01 0.29 15.43
C VAL A 200 -16.65 0.53 16.09
N THR A 201 -15.54 0.24 15.39
CA THR A 201 -14.21 0.29 16.02
C THR A 201 -13.48 1.62 15.81
N GLY A 202 -13.90 2.45 14.85
CA GLY A 202 -13.15 3.64 14.44
C GLY A 202 -11.76 3.35 13.87
N LYS A 203 -11.42 2.07 13.63
CA LYS A 203 -10.16 1.59 13.06
C LYS A 203 -10.41 1.05 11.63
N LEU A 204 -9.43 1.17 10.75
CA LEU A 204 -9.49 0.63 9.38
C LEU A 204 -9.16 -0.88 9.38
N ILE A 205 -10.06 -1.71 9.93
CA ILE A 205 -9.84 -3.18 10.08
C ILE A 205 -9.54 -3.88 8.75
N PHE A 206 -10.08 -3.35 7.64
CA PHE A 206 -9.84 -3.94 6.33
C PHE A 206 -8.36 -3.95 5.93
N GLN A 207 -7.53 -3.05 6.49
CA GLN A 207 -6.09 -3.00 6.21
C GLN A 207 -5.41 -4.35 6.49
N ASP A 208 -5.80 -5.03 7.58
CA ASP A 208 -5.19 -6.29 8.01
C ASP A 208 -5.55 -7.47 7.09
N TYR A 209 -6.60 -7.30 6.28
CA TYR A 209 -7.09 -8.30 5.34
C TYR A 209 -6.93 -7.86 3.88
N ASP A 210 -6.33 -6.70 3.62
CA ASP A 210 -6.25 -6.12 2.28
C ASP A 210 -5.04 -6.66 1.50
N PRO A 211 -5.24 -7.50 0.46
CA PRO A 211 -4.14 -7.99 -0.35
C PRO A 211 -3.50 -6.89 -1.21
N TYR A 212 -4.18 -5.75 -1.44
CA TYR A 212 -3.54 -4.58 -2.06
C TYR A 212 -2.47 -4.02 -1.11
N TYR A 213 -2.82 -3.78 0.16
CA TYR A 213 -1.88 -3.28 1.16
C TYR A 213 -0.71 -4.26 1.37
N ALA A 214 -1.00 -5.55 1.49
CA ALA A 214 0.04 -6.58 1.63
C ALA A 214 0.98 -6.65 0.41
N LEU A 215 0.45 -6.51 -0.82
CA LEU A 215 1.27 -6.57 -2.04
C LEU A 215 2.27 -5.42 -2.12
N PHE A 216 1.89 -4.21 -1.75
CA PHE A 216 2.78 -3.04 -1.86
C PHE A 216 3.65 -2.83 -0.63
N ASN A 217 3.42 -3.57 0.46
CA ASN A 217 4.21 -3.46 1.70
C ASN A 217 4.85 -4.79 2.11
N PHE A 218 5.02 -5.71 1.17
CA PHE A 218 5.45 -7.07 1.49
C PHE A 218 6.84 -7.17 2.15
N TRP A 219 7.65 -6.12 2.03
CA TRP A 219 8.97 -6.01 2.67
C TRP A 219 8.92 -5.35 4.04
N ARG A 220 7.75 -4.91 4.52
CA ARG A 220 7.56 -4.24 5.81
C ARG A 220 7.04 -5.22 6.85
N SER A 221 7.52 -5.08 8.08
CA SER A 221 7.08 -5.87 9.24
C SER A 221 5.68 -5.48 9.75
N GLU A 222 5.15 -4.32 9.35
CA GLU A 222 3.84 -3.81 9.79
C GLU A 222 2.62 -4.54 9.20
N VAL A 223 2.82 -5.42 8.21
CA VAL A 223 1.71 -6.09 7.52
C VAL A 223 1.26 -7.31 8.30
N ALA A 224 -0.03 -7.36 8.66
CA ALA A 224 -0.63 -8.50 9.34
C ALA A 224 -0.49 -9.81 8.53
N ILE A 225 -0.27 -10.92 9.24
CA ILE A 225 -0.14 -12.27 8.66
C ILE A 225 -1.36 -12.63 7.81
N SER A 226 -2.56 -12.22 8.23
CA SER A 226 -3.81 -12.39 7.50
C SER A 226 -3.76 -11.78 6.08
N GLY A 227 -3.13 -10.61 5.93
CA GLY A 227 -2.96 -9.93 4.65
C GLY A 227 -2.11 -10.74 3.68
N TYR A 228 -1.01 -11.33 4.17
CA TYR A 228 -0.14 -12.22 3.39
C TYR A 228 -0.85 -13.51 2.97
N VAL A 229 -1.58 -14.13 3.88
CA VAL A 229 -2.36 -15.35 3.60
C VAL A 229 -3.40 -15.06 2.51
N ILE A 230 -4.15 -13.96 2.63
CA ILE A 230 -5.16 -13.58 1.62
C ILE A 230 -4.48 -13.26 0.28
N LEU A 231 -3.36 -12.54 0.29
CA LEU A 231 -2.60 -12.26 -0.93
C LEU A 231 -2.15 -13.56 -1.63
N GLY A 232 -1.60 -14.52 -0.87
CA GLY A 232 -1.21 -15.83 -1.39
C GLY A 232 -2.38 -16.60 -2.02
N VAL A 233 -3.53 -16.63 -1.33
CA VAL A 233 -4.77 -17.22 -1.86
C VAL A 233 -5.22 -16.52 -3.14
N VAL A 234 -5.20 -15.18 -3.17
CA VAL A 234 -5.60 -14.42 -4.37
C VAL A 234 -4.66 -14.67 -5.54
N ILE A 235 -3.35 -14.76 -5.32
CA ILE A 235 -2.36 -15.10 -6.36
C ILE A 235 -2.66 -16.49 -6.92
N LEU A 236 -2.84 -17.48 -6.05
CA LEU A 236 -3.15 -18.85 -6.45
C LEU A 236 -4.45 -18.90 -7.26
N LEU A 237 -5.52 -18.29 -6.76
CA LEU A 237 -6.81 -18.26 -7.46
C LEU A 237 -6.73 -17.50 -8.79
N SER A 238 -5.85 -16.50 -8.92
CA SER A 238 -5.66 -15.73 -10.15
C SER A 238 -5.08 -16.56 -11.29
N LEU A 239 -4.49 -17.73 -11.00
CA LEU A 239 -4.07 -18.69 -12.03
C LEU A 239 -5.26 -19.41 -12.68
N PHE A 240 -6.39 -19.54 -11.98
CA PHE A 240 -7.56 -20.27 -12.45
C PHE A 240 -8.69 -19.34 -12.93
N VAL A 241 -8.90 -18.22 -12.23
CA VAL A 241 -9.97 -17.24 -12.48
C VAL A 241 -9.37 -15.87 -12.75
N GLU A 242 -9.91 -15.11 -13.69
CA GLU A 242 -9.42 -13.76 -13.97
C GLU A 242 -9.91 -12.79 -12.89
N ARG A 243 -8.96 -12.17 -12.16
CA ARG A 243 -9.22 -11.16 -11.11
C ARG A 243 -10.18 -11.64 -9.99
N PRO A 244 -9.89 -12.76 -9.31
CA PRO A 244 -10.80 -13.38 -8.33
C PRO A 244 -11.15 -12.43 -7.17
N PHE A 245 -10.19 -11.64 -6.69
CA PHE A 245 -10.45 -10.69 -5.61
C PHE A 245 -11.42 -9.59 -6.06
N CYS A 246 -11.20 -8.98 -7.24
CA CYS A 246 -12.10 -7.96 -7.78
C CYS A 246 -13.51 -8.50 -8.03
N LYS A 247 -13.62 -9.80 -8.35
CA LYS A 247 -14.86 -10.47 -8.70
C LYS A 247 -15.68 -10.86 -7.47
N TYR A 248 -15.02 -11.32 -6.40
CA TYR A 248 -15.69 -11.96 -5.27
C TYR A 248 -15.51 -11.28 -3.92
N ALA A 249 -14.47 -10.47 -3.69
CA ALA A 249 -14.16 -9.97 -2.34
C ALA A 249 -13.89 -8.47 -2.24
N CYS A 250 -13.54 -7.78 -3.33
CA CYS A 250 -13.10 -6.38 -3.28
C CYS A 250 -14.27 -5.44 -2.89
N PRO A 251 -14.23 -4.80 -1.71
CA PRO A 251 -15.32 -3.92 -1.25
C PRO A 251 -15.40 -2.64 -2.08
N TYR A 252 -14.25 -2.08 -2.48
CA TYR A 252 -14.20 -0.92 -3.36
C TYR A 252 -14.80 -1.19 -4.75
N GLY A 253 -14.56 -2.39 -5.30
CA GLY A 253 -15.17 -2.85 -6.55
C GLY A 253 -16.67 -3.08 -6.42
N ALA A 254 -17.14 -3.51 -5.24
CA ALA A 254 -18.57 -3.61 -4.92
C ALA A 254 -19.23 -2.23 -4.91
N PHE A 255 -18.63 -1.27 -4.21
CA PHE A 255 -19.10 0.12 -4.12
C PHE A 255 -19.16 0.78 -5.50
N GLN A 256 -18.04 0.82 -6.24
CA GLN A 256 -18.03 1.41 -7.59
C GLN A 256 -18.98 0.69 -8.55
N GLY A 257 -19.13 -0.63 -8.39
CA GLY A 257 -19.97 -1.46 -9.25
C GLY A 257 -21.44 -1.03 -9.26
N ILE A 258 -21.96 -0.46 -8.17
CA ILE A 258 -23.34 0.04 -8.06
C ILE A 258 -23.59 1.15 -9.11
N PHE A 259 -22.58 1.97 -9.41
CA PHE A 259 -22.72 3.04 -10.39
C PHE A 259 -22.86 2.55 -11.83
N ASN A 260 -22.64 1.26 -12.13
CA ASN A 260 -22.97 0.72 -13.46
C ASN A 260 -24.46 0.83 -13.80
N LEU A 261 -25.35 0.91 -12.80
CA LEU A 261 -26.77 1.13 -13.00
C LEU A 261 -27.04 2.55 -13.52
N PHE A 262 -26.40 3.54 -12.90
CA PHE A 262 -26.70 4.97 -13.07
C PHE A 262 -25.77 5.72 -14.03
N ARG A 263 -24.60 5.15 -14.38
CA ARG A 263 -23.57 5.86 -15.15
C ARG A 263 -24.08 6.46 -16.46
N VAL A 264 -23.51 7.59 -16.85
CA VAL A 264 -23.90 8.32 -18.06
C VAL A 264 -23.55 7.54 -19.33
N PHE A 265 -22.31 7.07 -19.43
CA PHE A 265 -21.82 6.29 -20.57
C PHE A 265 -21.91 4.80 -20.28
N LYS A 266 -22.58 4.05 -21.16
CA LYS A 266 -22.81 2.60 -20.99
C LYS A 266 -22.25 1.83 -22.17
N ILE A 267 -21.89 0.57 -21.93
CA ILE A 267 -21.58 -0.37 -23.01
C ILE A 267 -22.92 -0.79 -23.63
N ARG A 268 -23.06 -0.57 -24.94
CA ARG A 268 -24.28 -0.87 -25.69
C ARG A 268 -23.95 -1.84 -26.81
N ARG A 269 -24.85 -2.78 -27.04
CA ARG A 269 -24.83 -3.70 -28.18
C ARG A 269 -25.99 -3.33 -29.09
N LYS A 270 -25.69 -3.04 -30.35
CA LYS A 270 -26.70 -2.85 -31.39
C LYS A 270 -27.09 -4.21 -31.95
N GLU A 271 -28.36 -4.58 -31.80
CA GLU A 271 -28.84 -5.88 -32.27
C GLU A 271 -28.81 -5.96 -33.80
N ALA A 272 -29.16 -4.86 -34.48
CA ALA A 272 -29.20 -4.77 -35.93
C ALA A 272 -27.89 -5.14 -36.64
N THR A 273 -26.74 -4.90 -36.02
CA THR A 273 -25.42 -5.21 -36.59
C THR A 273 -24.76 -6.44 -35.97
N CYS A 274 -25.39 -7.06 -34.96
CA CYS A 274 -24.81 -8.16 -34.21
C CYS A 274 -24.96 -9.50 -34.93
N ILE A 275 -23.84 -10.16 -35.21
CA ILE A 275 -23.79 -11.50 -35.82
C ILE A 275 -23.78 -12.66 -34.80
N SER A 276 -24.11 -12.39 -33.52
CA SER A 276 -24.22 -13.39 -32.44
C SER A 276 -23.01 -14.32 -32.23
N CYS A 277 -21.79 -13.88 -32.60
CA CYS A 277 -20.55 -14.67 -32.50
C CYS A 277 -20.03 -14.91 -31.06
N ASN A 278 -20.65 -14.32 -30.03
CA ASN A 278 -20.24 -14.38 -28.62
C ASN A 278 -18.81 -13.86 -28.31
N ALA A 279 -18.13 -13.18 -29.26
CA ALA A 279 -16.76 -12.68 -29.06
C ALA A 279 -16.65 -11.68 -27.89
N CYS A 280 -17.64 -10.79 -27.74
CA CYS A 280 -17.69 -9.80 -26.67
C CYS A 280 -17.77 -10.44 -25.27
N SER A 281 -18.62 -11.47 -25.10
CA SER A 281 -18.75 -12.21 -23.84
C SER A 281 -17.50 -13.01 -23.51
N LYS A 282 -16.88 -13.67 -24.51
CA LYS A 282 -15.61 -14.40 -24.34
C LYS A 282 -14.44 -13.49 -23.96
N ALA A 283 -14.45 -12.24 -24.42
CA ALA A 283 -13.43 -11.25 -24.11
C ALA A 283 -13.61 -10.58 -22.73
N CYS A 284 -14.78 -10.71 -22.10
CA CYS A 284 -15.06 -10.08 -20.82
C CYS A 284 -14.27 -10.78 -19.70
N PRO A 285 -13.35 -10.08 -19.01
CA PRO A 285 -12.57 -10.68 -17.92
C PRO A 285 -13.46 -11.09 -16.74
N MET A 286 -14.61 -10.43 -16.58
CA MET A 286 -15.57 -10.67 -15.51
C MET A 286 -16.68 -11.66 -15.92
N ASN A 287 -16.53 -12.41 -17.01
CA ASN A 287 -17.52 -13.37 -17.54
C ASN A 287 -18.97 -12.81 -17.69
N ILE A 288 -19.12 -11.55 -18.09
CA ILE A 288 -20.44 -10.93 -18.35
C ILE A 288 -20.94 -11.36 -19.73
N GLU A 289 -22.21 -11.76 -19.85
CA GLU A 289 -22.82 -12.18 -21.11
C GLU A 289 -23.23 -10.96 -21.99
N VAL A 290 -22.24 -10.19 -22.43
CA VAL A 290 -22.42 -8.96 -23.26
C VAL A 290 -23.19 -9.24 -24.56
N SER A 291 -23.06 -10.44 -25.13
CA SER A 291 -23.77 -10.84 -26.35
C SER A 291 -25.29 -10.93 -26.20
N LYS A 292 -25.77 -11.15 -24.97
CA LYS A 292 -27.21 -11.21 -24.64
C LYS A 292 -27.74 -9.90 -24.12
N ALA A 293 -26.86 -9.03 -23.61
CA ALA A 293 -27.25 -7.71 -23.14
C ALA A 293 -27.42 -6.74 -24.31
N GLY A 294 -28.51 -5.97 -24.35
CA GLY A 294 -28.59 -4.76 -25.17
C GLY A 294 -27.78 -3.62 -24.55
N ILE A 295 -27.93 -3.43 -23.23
CA ILE A 295 -27.18 -2.45 -22.42
C ILE A 295 -26.58 -3.19 -21.23
N VAL A 296 -25.28 -2.98 -20.96
CA VAL A 296 -24.60 -3.63 -19.83
C VAL A 296 -24.77 -2.81 -18.55
N HIS A 297 -25.69 -3.27 -17.69
CA HIS A 297 -25.94 -2.77 -16.33
C HIS A 297 -25.26 -3.60 -15.22
N ASP A 298 -24.58 -4.68 -15.60
CA ASP A 298 -24.00 -5.63 -14.66
C ASP A 298 -23.02 -4.92 -13.70
N PRO A 299 -23.24 -4.98 -12.37
CA PRO A 299 -22.38 -4.34 -11.38
C PRO A 299 -20.92 -4.83 -11.39
N GLN A 300 -20.63 -5.97 -12.00
CA GLN A 300 -19.27 -6.52 -12.16
C GLN A 300 -18.53 -5.88 -13.33
N CYS A 301 -19.18 -5.07 -14.16
CA CYS A 301 -18.53 -4.43 -15.29
C CYS A 301 -17.47 -3.43 -14.80
N ILE A 302 -16.19 -3.71 -15.08
CA ILE A 302 -15.06 -2.85 -14.69
C ILE A 302 -14.69 -1.82 -15.78
N SER A 303 -15.62 -1.48 -16.67
CA SER A 303 -15.43 -0.48 -17.74
C SER A 303 -14.07 -0.55 -18.43
N CYS A 304 -13.71 -1.75 -18.86
CA CYS A 304 -12.38 -2.06 -19.35
C CYS A 304 -12.30 -2.12 -20.88
N MET A 305 -13.46 -1.99 -21.54
CA MET A 305 -13.70 -1.94 -22.98
C MET A 305 -13.13 -3.11 -23.81
N LYS A 306 -12.70 -4.21 -23.20
CA LYS A 306 -12.25 -5.42 -23.95
C LYS A 306 -13.33 -5.97 -24.87
N CYS A 307 -14.61 -5.81 -24.54
CA CYS A 307 -15.73 -6.34 -25.31
C CYS A 307 -16.15 -5.49 -26.52
N THR A 308 -15.65 -4.25 -26.64
CA THR A 308 -16.09 -3.31 -27.69
C THR A 308 -15.63 -3.74 -29.08
N SER A 309 -16.21 -3.13 -30.12
CA SER A 309 -15.79 -3.28 -31.53
C SER A 309 -14.37 -2.81 -31.79
N GLU A 310 -13.83 -1.93 -30.95
CA GLU A 310 -12.43 -1.49 -31.02
C GLU A 310 -11.44 -2.57 -30.53
N ALA A 311 -11.92 -3.59 -29.81
CA ALA A 311 -11.07 -4.61 -29.18
C ALA A 311 -11.45 -6.03 -29.63
N ALA A 312 -12.61 -6.55 -29.24
CA ALA A 312 -13.00 -7.94 -29.47
C ALA A 312 -14.08 -8.14 -30.52
N CYS A 313 -15.11 -7.29 -30.57
CA CYS A 313 -16.23 -7.54 -31.48
C CYS A 313 -15.75 -7.43 -32.95
N PRO A 314 -16.02 -8.44 -33.81
CA PRO A 314 -15.54 -8.46 -35.19
C PRO A 314 -16.21 -7.40 -36.07
N VAL A 315 -17.46 -7.05 -35.77
CA VAL A 315 -18.24 -6.07 -36.52
C VAL A 315 -18.03 -4.68 -35.93
N LYS A 316 -17.74 -3.69 -36.78
CA LYS A 316 -17.52 -2.30 -36.37
C LYS A 316 -18.80 -1.71 -35.77
N GLU A 317 -18.64 -0.79 -34.81
CA GLU A 317 -19.73 0.00 -34.19
C GLU A 317 -20.93 -0.81 -33.65
N THR A 318 -20.70 -2.09 -33.34
CA THR A 318 -21.73 -3.03 -32.88
C THR A 318 -21.77 -3.10 -31.37
N VAL A 319 -20.60 -3.09 -30.73
CA VAL A 319 -20.47 -2.94 -29.27
C VAL A 319 -19.67 -1.68 -29.01
N ASP A 320 -20.35 -0.62 -28.61
CA ASP A 320 -19.79 0.71 -28.40
C ASP A 320 -20.00 1.20 -26.96
N PHE A 321 -19.29 2.26 -26.61
CA PHE A 321 -19.40 2.91 -25.30
C PHE A 321 -19.94 4.32 -25.52
N SER A 322 -21.21 4.52 -25.15
CA SER A 322 -21.96 5.70 -25.56
C SER A 322 -23.03 6.12 -24.56
N SER A 323 -23.39 7.40 -24.60
CA SER A 323 -24.47 7.98 -23.81
C SER A 323 -25.83 7.79 -24.50
N ALA A 324 -26.88 7.58 -23.70
CA ALA A 324 -28.25 7.44 -24.21
C ALA A 324 -28.77 8.74 -24.86
N LYS A 325 -28.42 9.90 -24.29
CA LYS A 325 -29.00 11.19 -24.68
C LYS A 325 -28.39 11.78 -25.95
N THR A 326 -27.07 11.64 -26.15
CA THR A 326 -26.36 12.36 -27.20
C THR A 326 -25.95 11.50 -28.39
N ARG A 327 -26.21 10.18 -28.37
CA ARG A 327 -25.64 9.17 -29.30
C ARG A 327 -24.11 9.27 -29.48
N PHE A 328 -23.43 10.07 -28.65
CA PHE A 328 -22.01 10.33 -28.74
C PHE A 328 -21.24 9.08 -28.29
N THR A 329 -20.43 8.54 -29.20
CA THR A 329 -19.59 7.38 -28.95
C THR A 329 -18.22 7.84 -28.50
N VAL A 330 -17.79 7.41 -27.32
CA VAL A 330 -16.48 7.75 -26.77
C VAL A 330 -15.51 6.62 -27.12
N LYS A 331 -14.41 6.98 -27.78
CA LYS A 331 -13.34 6.04 -28.13
C LYS A 331 -12.68 5.49 -26.86
N THR A 332 -12.24 4.23 -26.91
CA THR A 332 -11.64 3.55 -25.75
C THR A 332 -10.40 4.28 -25.22
N LYS A 333 -9.57 4.82 -26.11
CA LYS A 333 -8.37 5.59 -25.72
C LYS A 333 -8.72 6.88 -24.97
N THR A 334 -9.78 7.56 -25.41
CA THR A 334 -10.26 8.80 -24.82
C THR A 334 -10.78 8.56 -23.40
N VAL A 335 -11.49 7.44 -23.16
CA VAL A 335 -11.93 7.08 -21.80
C VAL A 335 -10.73 6.89 -20.86
N GLY A 336 -9.72 6.14 -21.30
CA GLY A 336 -8.50 5.95 -20.52
C GLY A 336 -7.78 7.27 -20.25
N LEU A 337 -7.63 8.14 -21.26
CA LEU A 337 -6.99 9.44 -21.12
C LEU A 337 -7.74 10.35 -20.14
N ILE A 338 -9.07 10.47 -20.28
CA ILE A 338 -9.90 11.27 -19.37
C ILE A 338 -9.76 10.74 -17.93
N ALA A 339 -9.79 9.42 -17.73
CA ALA A 339 -9.64 8.85 -16.40
C ALA A 339 -8.29 9.23 -15.76
N VAL A 340 -7.20 9.22 -16.52
CA VAL A 340 -5.87 9.64 -16.04
C VAL A 340 -5.82 11.15 -15.77
N VAL A 341 -6.33 11.96 -16.70
CA VAL A 341 -6.32 13.44 -16.59
C VAL A 341 -7.19 13.90 -15.42
N VAL A 342 -8.38 13.35 -15.24
CA VAL A 342 -9.25 13.68 -14.10
C VAL A 342 -8.62 13.25 -12.79
N LEU A 343 -7.99 12.07 -12.74
CA LEU A 343 -7.37 11.59 -11.51
C LEU A 343 -6.12 12.41 -11.16
N LEU A 344 -5.12 12.47 -12.05
CA LEU A 344 -3.86 13.18 -11.78
C LEU A 344 -4.04 14.70 -11.75
N GLY A 345 -4.89 15.24 -12.63
CA GLY A 345 -5.22 16.66 -12.65
C GLY A 345 -6.06 17.07 -11.43
N GLY A 346 -6.96 16.21 -10.96
CA GLY A 346 -7.70 16.43 -9.72
C GLY A 346 -6.78 16.44 -8.50
N ILE A 347 -5.81 15.52 -8.43
CA ILE A 347 -4.77 15.51 -7.40
C ILE A 347 -3.94 16.80 -7.47
N GLY A 348 -3.43 17.16 -8.65
CA GLY A 348 -2.65 18.39 -8.84
C GLY A 348 -3.43 19.65 -8.46
N LEU A 349 -4.71 19.73 -8.84
CA LEU A 349 -5.59 20.82 -8.45
C LEU A 349 -5.76 20.86 -6.92
N SER A 350 -5.97 19.71 -6.28
CA SER A 350 -6.11 19.63 -4.83
C SER A 350 -4.85 20.04 -4.06
N MET A 351 -3.66 19.80 -4.64
CA MET A 351 -2.39 20.31 -4.10
C MET A 351 -2.30 21.83 -4.22
N LEU A 352 -2.73 22.41 -5.34
CA LEU A 352 -2.70 23.86 -5.55
C LEU A 352 -3.62 24.63 -4.61
N ILE A 353 -4.80 24.06 -4.31
CA ILE A 353 -5.78 24.67 -3.40
C ILE A 353 -5.54 24.31 -1.92
N GLY A 354 -4.48 23.56 -1.60
CA GLY A 354 -4.14 23.16 -0.23
C GLY A 354 -5.09 22.14 0.41
N LEU A 355 -5.94 21.46 -0.38
CA LEU A 355 -6.82 20.38 0.11
C LEU A 355 -6.11 19.01 0.14
N TRP A 356 -4.91 18.90 -0.44
CA TRP A 356 -4.15 17.67 -0.49
C TRP A 356 -3.18 17.56 0.69
N ASN A 357 -3.68 17.10 1.83
CA ASN A 357 -2.84 16.72 2.97
C ASN A 357 -2.62 15.19 2.98
N THR A 358 -1.36 14.79 3.05
CA THR A 358 -0.93 13.39 3.16
C THR A 358 -0.40 13.05 4.56
N GLU A 359 -0.38 14.01 5.47
CA GLU A 359 -0.14 13.78 6.89
C GLU A 359 -1.46 13.46 7.60
N SER A 360 -1.41 12.68 8.68
CA SER A 360 -2.62 12.36 9.46
C SER A 360 -3.05 13.61 10.21
N SER A 361 -4.35 13.93 10.22
CA SER A 361 -4.88 14.87 11.21
C SER A 361 -4.47 14.41 12.61
N LYS A 362 -3.86 15.34 13.37
CA LYS A 362 -3.37 15.14 14.75
C LYS A 362 -4.37 15.63 15.80
N GLN A 363 -5.63 15.84 15.40
CA GLN A 363 -6.71 16.16 16.32
C GLN A 363 -7.46 14.88 16.71
N PRO A 364 -7.52 14.53 18.01
CA PRO A 364 -8.27 13.37 18.46
C PRO A 364 -9.78 13.56 18.35
N ALA A 365 -10.51 12.48 18.08
CA ALA A 365 -11.97 12.47 18.04
C ALA A 365 -12.59 12.86 19.40
N LEU A 366 -13.70 13.60 19.36
CA LEU A 366 -14.44 14.02 20.54
C LEU A 366 -15.38 12.90 21.03
N ILE A 367 -15.52 12.78 22.35
CA ILE A 367 -16.48 11.87 23.01
C ILE A 367 -17.90 12.40 22.75
N LYS A 368 -18.83 11.51 22.36
CA LYS A 368 -20.19 11.91 21.93
C LYS A 368 -21.24 11.86 23.03
N GLU A 369 -21.11 10.95 23.97
CA GLU A 369 -22.17 10.59 24.91
C GLU A 369 -21.60 10.40 26.32
N GLY A 370 -22.40 10.71 27.33
CA GLY A 370 -22.00 10.71 28.75
C GLY A 370 -21.43 12.03 29.23
N ASP A 371 -20.96 12.03 30.48
CA ASP A 371 -20.52 13.24 31.20
C ASP A 371 -19.28 13.92 30.59
N PHE A 372 -18.57 13.23 29.69
CA PHE A 372 -17.36 13.72 29.00
C PHE A 372 -17.62 14.15 27.56
N ALA A 373 -18.89 14.30 27.14
CA ALA A 373 -19.23 14.69 25.78
C ALA A 373 -18.60 16.04 25.39
N GLY A 374 -17.98 16.10 24.20
CA GLY A 374 -17.27 17.27 23.68
C GLY A 374 -15.79 17.36 24.05
N LEU A 375 -15.26 16.45 24.87
CA LEU A 375 -13.83 16.36 25.20
C LEU A 375 -13.09 15.38 24.26
N PRO A 376 -11.78 15.58 24.02
CA PRO A 376 -10.97 14.71 23.17
C PRO A 376 -10.84 13.30 23.79
N SER A 377 -10.96 12.24 23.01
CA SER A 377 -10.86 10.87 23.51
C SER A 377 -9.39 10.40 23.59
N PRO A 378 -8.89 9.96 24.77
CA PRO A 378 -7.55 9.37 24.87
C PRO A 378 -7.36 8.17 23.95
N SER A 379 -8.43 7.43 23.71
CA SER A 379 -8.44 6.28 22.81
C SER A 379 -8.02 6.62 21.38
N ASP A 380 -8.09 7.88 20.93
CA ASP A 380 -7.70 8.30 19.58
C ASP A 380 -6.22 8.71 19.43
N ILE A 381 -5.42 8.70 20.51
CA ILE A 381 -3.98 8.95 20.41
C ILE A 381 -3.33 7.90 19.50
N ARG A 382 -2.50 8.38 18.56
CA ARG A 382 -1.85 7.57 17.52
C ARG A 382 -0.34 7.57 17.75
N GLY A 383 0.35 6.48 17.44
CA GLY A 383 1.81 6.39 17.59
C GLY A 383 2.59 7.43 16.74
N SER A 384 1.96 8.00 15.71
CA SER A 384 2.55 9.09 14.92
C SER A 384 2.53 10.46 15.60
N TYR A 385 1.86 10.59 16.76
CA TYR A 385 1.79 11.83 17.52
C TYR A 385 3.15 12.09 18.16
N THR A 386 3.53 13.36 18.25
CA THR A 386 4.62 13.79 19.14
C THR A 386 4.09 14.03 20.54
N TRP A 387 4.98 14.13 21.53
CA TRP A 387 4.57 14.52 22.89
C TRP A 387 3.93 15.91 22.93
N GLU A 388 4.33 16.81 22.05
CA GLU A 388 3.68 18.12 21.86
C GLU A 388 2.25 18.01 21.31
N ASP A 389 2.00 17.07 20.39
CA ASP A 389 0.65 16.85 19.85
C ASP A 389 -0.29 16.35 20.95
N VAL A 390 0.18 15.42 21.80
CA VAL A 390 -0.56 14.94 22.97
C VAL A 390 -0.78 16.07 23.98
N SER A 391 0.25 16.87 24.22
CA SER A 391 0.20 18.02 25.12
C SER A 391 -0.87 19.04 24.69
N LYS A 392 -0.89 19.42 23.42
CA LYS A 392 -1.89 20.35 22.87
C LYS A 392 -3.30 19.77 22.91
N ALA A 393 -3.44 18.48 22.64
CA ALA A 393 -4.74 17.84 22.58
C ALA A 393 -5.39 17.65 23.95
N PHE A 394 -4.62 17.32 24.99
CA PHE A 394 -5.14 16.94 26.31
C PHE A 394 -4.75 17.90 27.44
N ALA A 395 -4.10 19.03 27.11
CA ALA A 395 -3.63 20.04 28.06
C ALA A 395 -2.69 19.46 29.15
N ILE A 396 -1.83 18.51 28.79
CA ILE A 396 -0.82 17.91 29.67
C ILE A 396 0.54 18.52 29.32
N PRO A 397 1.38 18.97 30.27
CA PRO A 397 2.71 19.49 29.95
C PRO A 397 3.58 18.45 29.21
N SER A 398 4.22 18.84 28.11
CA SER A 398 5.06 17.93 27.32
C SER A 398 6.28 17.45 28.12
N SER A 399 6.84 18.27 29.01
CA SER A 399 7.92 17.88 29.92
C SER A 399 7.54 16.70 30.81
N LEU A 400 6.30 16.69 31.28
CA LEU A 400 5.76 15.64 32.15
C LEU A 400 5.57 14.33 31.38
N LEU A 401 5.12 14.41 30.12
CA LEU A 401 5.01 13.24 29.25
C LEU A 401 6.39 12.64 28.91
N VAL A 402 7.36 13.49 28.63
CA VAL A 402 8.75 13.08 28.35
C VAL A 402 9.36 12.41 29.58
N GLU A 403 9.17 12.98 30.77
CA GLU A 403 9.61 12.40 32.06
C GLU A 403 8.91 11.05 32.33
N ALA A 404 7.59 11.01 32.17
CA ALA A 404 6.79 9.81 32.45
C ALA A 404 7.26 8.60 31.64
N PHE A 405 7.64 8.79 30.37
CA PHE A 405 8.01 7.69 29.49
C PHE A 405 9.51 7.55 29.21
N GLY A 406 10.34 8.47 29.73
CA GLY A 406 11.79 8.48 29.48
C GLY A 406 12.15 8.79 28.04
N ALA A 407 11.40 9.67 27.37
CA ALA A 407 11.69 10.10 26.01
C ALA A 407 12.88 11.09 25.97
N ALA A 408 13.56 11.22 24.84
CA ALA A 408 14.72 12.10 24.72
C ALA A 408 14.30 13.56 24.45
N GLN A 409 13.28 13.78 23.62
CA GLN A 409 12.79 15.11 23.24
C GLN A 409 11.26 15.15 23.13
N SER A 410 10.65 16.32 23.31
CA SER A 410 9.19 16.52 23.15
C SER A 410 8.70 16.35 21.71
N THR A 411 9.60 16.44 20.73
CA THR A 411 9.35 16.27 19.30
C THR A 411 9.36 14.79 18.86
N ASP A 412 9.80 13.88 19.74
CA ASP A 412 9.82 12.45 19.45
C ASP A 412 8.41 11.90 19.27
N LYS A 413 8.27 10.90 18.38
CA LYS A 413 7.00 10.22 18.14
C LYS A 413 6.73 9.17 19.21
N VAL A 414 5.46 9.02 19.58
CA VAL A 414 5.00 8.05 20.59
C VAL A 414 5.31 6.60 20.19
N ASN A 415 5.31 6.25 18.90
CA ASN A 415 5.63 4.89 18.45
C ASN A 415 7.09 4.48 18.67
N LEU A 416 7.99 5.42 19.00
CA LEU A 416 9.37 5.09 19.34
C LEU A 416 9.49 4.37 20.70
N LEU A 417 8.46 4.44 21.55
CA LEU A 417 8.43 3.76 22.84
C LEU A 417 8.63 2.25 22.71
N GLU A 418 8.00 1.62 21.72
CA GLU A 418 8.14 0.18 21.50
C GLU A 418 9.60 -0.21 21.25
N ALA A 419 10.38 0.65 20.59
CA ALA A 419 11.81 0.45 20.39
C ALA A 419 12.64 0.74 21.67
N VAL A 420 12.26 1.74 22.47
CA VAL A 420 12.94 2.11 23.73
C VAL A 420 12.84 1.00 24.79
N TYR A 421 11.70 0.31 24.81
CA TYR A 421 11.38 -0.75 25.76
C TYR A 421 11.55 -2.17 25.19
N LEU A 422 12.00 -2.30 23.93
CA LEU A 422 12.28 -3.59 23.31
C LEU A 422 13.34 -4.36 24.11
N GLY A 423 13.01 -5.58 24.53
CA GLY A 423 13.89 -6.44 25.34
C GLY A 423 14.00 -6.06 26.83
N LYS A 424 13.29 -5.01 27.28
CA LYS A 424 13.20 -4.63 28.70
C LYS A 424 11.89 -5.04 29.36
N VAL A 425 10.93 -5.50 28.56
CA VAL A 425 9.58 -5.89 28.99
C VAL A 425 9.42 -7.42 28.86
N PRO A 426 8.85 -8.13 29.86
CA PRO A 426 8.58 -9.57 29.79
C PRO A 426 7.70 -9.97 28.59
N GLU A 427 7.82 -11.22 28.14
CA GLU A 427 6.98 -11.75 27.04
C GLU A 427 5.48 -11.63 27.37
N GLY A 428 4.72 -11.00 26.46
CA GLY A 428 3.27 -10.79 26.59
C GLY A 428 2.85 -9.46 27.22
N LEU A 429 3.81 -8.57 27.57
CA LEU A 429 3.53 -7.21 28.03
C LEU A 429 4.11 -6.17 27.05
N GLU A 430 3.48 -4.99 26.96
CA GLU A 430 3.88 -3.93 26.03
C GLU A 430 3.88 -2.55 26.70
N ILE A 431 4.93 -1.76 26.42
CA ILE A 431 4.95 -0.31 26.65
C ILE A 431 4.99 0.37 25.28
N GLY A 432 3.86 0.95 24.87
CA GLY A 432 3.68 1.47 23.52
C GLY A 432 2.69 2.61 23.46
N THR A 433 2.02 2.75 22.32
CA THR A 433 1.02 3.82 22.13
C THR A 433 -0.14 3.69 23.12
N ASP A 434 -0.56 2.47 23.46
CA ASP A 434 -1.67 2.23 24.38
C ASP A 434 -1.34 2.63 25.82
N SER A 435 -0.09 2.45 26.26
CA SER A 435 0.42 2.96 27.53
C SER A 435 0.27 4.48 27.65
N VAL A 436 0.48 5.23 26.56
CA VAL A 436 0.25 6.68 26.54
C VAL A 436 -1.25 7.00 26.65
N ARG A 437 -2.14 6.25 26.01
CA ARG A 437 -3.60 6.43 26.13
C ARG A 437 -4.07 6.22 27.57
N LEU A 438 -3.55 5.17 28.20
CA LEU A 438 -3.82 4.83 29.58
C LEU A 438 -3.30 5.91 30.54
N PHE A 439 -2.08 6.40 30.32
CA PHE A 439 -1.53 7.52 31.10
C PHE A 439 -2.40 8.78 31.00
N VAL A 440 -2.78 9.16 29.78
CA VAL A 440 -3.64 10.33 29.53
C VAL A 440 -5.01 10.14 30.18
N SER A 441 -5.56 8.92 30.13
CA SER A 441 -6.81 8.57 30.79
C SER A 441 -6.75 8.80 32.30
N PHE A 442 -5.69 8.33 32.98
CA PHE A 442 -5.50 8.60 34.41
C PHE A 442 -5.32 10.09 34.71
N TYR A 443 -4.50 10.79 33.92
CA TYR A 443 -4.21 12.20 34.16
C TYR A 443 -5.43 13.11 34.00
N THR A 444 -6.24 12.87 32.97
CA THR A 444 -7.39 13.69 32.60
C THR A 444 -8.71 13.21 33.22
N GLY A 445 -8.76 11.97 33.71
CA GLY A 445 -9.99 11.30 34.15
C GLY A 445 -10.90 10.85 32.99
N LEU A 446 -10.43 10.94 31.74
CA LEU A 446 -11.19 10.57 30.56
C LEU A 446 -11.20 9.04 30.37
N PRO A 447 -12.31 8.46 29.87
CA PRO A 447 -12.45 7.01 29.77
C PRO A 447 -11.54 6.41 28.68
N HIS A 448 -10.84 5.33 29.03
CA HIS A 448 -10.10 4.48 28.12
C HIS A 448 -10.02 3.05 28.68
N ILE A 449 -10.11 2.06 27.80
CA ILE A 449 -9.96 0.64 28.16
C ILE A 449 -8.64 0.18 27.53
N PRO A 450 -7.62 -0.19 28.33
CA PRO A 450 -6.33 -0.62 27.81
C PRO A 450 -6.41 -1.97 27.08
N GLU A 451 -5.53 -2.18 26.10
CA GLU A 451 -5.36 -3.46 25.40
C GLU A 451 -4.67 -4.50 26.33
N GLU A 452 -4.94 -5.80 26.14
CA GLU A 452 -4.37 -6.87 26.98
C GLU A 452 -2.84 -6.83 26.96
N GLY A 453 -2.21 -6.80 28.15
CA GLY A 453 -0.76 -6.72 28.29
C GLY A 453 -0.19 -5.30 28.36
N THR A 454 -1.03 -4.26 28.26
CA THR A 454 -0.59 -2.86 28.40
C THR A 454 -0.15 -2.54 29.83
N ILE A 455 1.07 -2.04 29.98
CA ILE A 455 1.63 -1.59 31.27
C ILE A 455 2.20 -0.17 31.18
N LEU A 456 2.48 0.43 32.34
CA LEU A 456 3.13 1.73 32.47
C LEU A 456 4.54 1.58 33.04
N PRO A 457 5.52 2.40 32.62
CA PRO A 457 6.81 2.46 33.27
C PRO A 457 6.69 3.06 34.69
N ALA A 458 7.59 2.71 35.60
CA ALA A 458 7.57 3.19 36.98
C ALA A 458 7.69 4.73 37.08
N SER A 459 8.39 5.35 36.14
CA SER A 459 8.46 6.81 35.98
C SER A 459 7.07 7.42 35.76
N ALA A 460 6.24 6.81 34.91
CA ALA A 460 4.87 7.28 34.67
C ALA A 460 3.98 7.15 35.91
N ILE A 461 4.11 6.06 36.68
CA ILE A 461 3.39 5.89 37.95
C ILE A 461 3.82 6.96 38.97
N THR A 462 5.11 7.23 39.07
CA THR A 462 5.67 8.24 39.97
C THR A 462 5.13 9.63 39.62
N VAL A 463 5.10 9.96 38.33
CA VAL A 463 4.54 11.22 37.83
C VAL A 463 3.04 11.31 38.15
N LEU A 464 2.25 10.27 37.90
CA LEU A 464 0.80 10.28 38.21
C LEU A 464 0.52 10.44 39.70
N ARG A 465 1.31 9.81 40.58
CA ARG A 465 1.21 10.02 42.04
C ARG A 465 1.58 11.44 42.44
N ARG A 466 2.64 12.01 41.86
CA ARG A 466 3.06 13.40 42.13
C ARG A 466 1.95 14.40 41.80
N GLU A 467 1.21 14.16 40.73
CA GLU A 467 0.11 15.01 40.28
C GLU A 467 -1.25 14.68 40.94
N GLY A 468 -1.29 13.72 41.88
CA GLY A 468 -2.50 13.31 42.59
C GLY A 468 -3.55 12.63 41.69
N LYS A 469 -3.10 11.87 40.68
CA LYS A 469 -3.92 11.19 39.66
C LYS A 469 -4.03 9.68 39.90
N ASP A 470 -3.96 9.26 41.15
CA ASP A 470 -3.88 7.89 41.64
C ASP A 470 -5.20 7.35 42.23
N THR A 471 -6.31 8.07 42.04
CA THR A 471 -7.58 7.81 42.74
C THR A 471 -8.41 6.65 42.16
N SER A 472 -8.04 6.10 41.00
CA SER A 472 -8.79 5.03 40.34
C SER A 472 -8.44 3.65 40.90
N PRO A 473 -9.40 2.76 41.19
CA PRO A 473 -9.10 1.37 41.59
C PRO A 473 -8.26 0.61 40.55
N LEU A 474 -8.39 0.97 39.27
CA LEU A 474 -7.59 0.41 38.18
C LEU A 474 -6.11 0.86 38.26
N PHE A 475 -5.83 2.01 38.88
CA PHE A 475 -4.48 2.55 39.00
C PHE A 475 -3.57 1.64 39.82
N GLU A 476 -4.03 1.16 40.98
CA GLU A 476 -3.21 0.31 41.85
C GLU A 476 -2.93 -1.06 41.24
N GLU A 477 -3.88 -1.62 40.47
CA GLU A 477 -3.64 -2.86 39.72
C GLU A 477 -2.51 -2.67 38.70
N ILE A 478 -2.53 -1.56 37.96
CA ILE A 478 -1.52 -1.27 36.92
C ILE A 478 -0.18 -0.85 37.55
N ALA A 479 -0.21 -0.08 38.64
CA ALA A 479 0.98 0.33 39.37
C ALA A 479 1.74 -0.88 39.94
N SER A 480 1.02 -1.94 40.36
CA SER A 480 1.64 -3.19 40.83
C SER A 480 2.39 -3.96 39.73
N LYS A 481 2.04 -3.73 38.45
CA LYS A 481 2.64 -4.36 37.27
C LYS A 481 3.66 -3.44 36.56
N ALA A 482 3.95 -2.27 37.12
CA ALA A 482 4.85 -1.29 36.51
C ALA A 482 6.32 -1.76 36.55
N ILE A 483 7.07 -1.44 35.50
CA ILE A 483 8.47 -1.84 35.34
C ILE A 483 9.37 -0.61 35.50
N SER A 484 10.38 -0.74 36.36
CA SER A 484 11.41 0.30 36.52
C SER A 484 12.48 0.18 35.44
N LEU A 485 12.78 1.30 34.78
CA LEU A 485 14.09 1.50 34.16
C LEU A 485 15.09 1.73 35.30
N GLY A 486 16.21 1.01 35.31
CA GLY A 486 17.29 1.25 36.24
C GLY A 486 17.72 2.72 36.21
N GLU A 487 17.87 3.29 37.42
CA GLU A 487 18.33 4.64 37.79
C GLU A 487 17.76 5.86 37.05
N THR A 488 16.97 6.59 37.82
CA THR A 488 16.64 8.02 37.70
C THR A 488 17.85 8.88 37.34
N VAL A 489 17.83 9.47 36.14
CA VAL A 489 18.73 10.58 35.81
C VAL A 489 18.19 11.84 36.48
N SER A 490 18.92 12.32 37.47
CA SER A 490 18.64 13.57 38.18
C SER A 490 18.86 14.76 37.24
N PHE A 491 17.83 15.57 37.00
CA PHE A 491 17.93 16.79 36.20
C PHE A 491 18.52 17.91 37.06
N THR A 492 19.83 18.13 36.95
CA THR A 492 20.43 19.42 37.25
C THR A 492 20.53 20.23 35.98
N GLU A 493 19.82 21.35 35.96
CA GLU A 493 19.84 22.41 34.96
C GLU A 493 21.27 22.94 34.78
N GLN A 494 21.87 22.73 33.61
CA GLN A 494 23.10 23.41 33.18
C GLN A 494 23.04 23.75 31.68
N PRO A 495 23.70 24.84 31.26
CA PRO A 495 23.34 25.63 30.09
C PRO A 495 23.88 25.06 28.79
N VAL A 496 23.16 25.39 27.71
CA VAL A 496 23.50 25.12 26.31
C VAL A 496 24.92 25.59 25.98
N THR A 497 25.78 24.68 25.52
CA THR A 497 26.94 24.95 24.64
C THR A 497 27.19 23.76 23.70
N PRO A 498 27.81 23.97 22.52
CA PRO A 498 27.39 23.31 21.29
C PRO A 498 28.01 21.92 21.04
N ALA A 499 27.31 21.18 20.19
CA ALA A 499 27.57 19.85 19.66
C ALA A 499 29.05 19.44 19.57
N THR A 500 29.36 18.30 20.20
CA THR A 500 30.51 17.47 19.80
C THR A 500 29.96 16.40 18.87
N GLU A 501 30.44 16.36 17.63
CA GLU A 501 30.03 15.37 16.62
C GLU A 501 30.37 13.95 17.09
N ILE A 502 29.34 13.15 17.35
CA ILE A 502 29.48 11.71 17.56
C ILE A 502 29.51 11.07 16.17
N ILE A 503 30.67 10.57 15.75
CA ILE A 503 30.79 9.84 14.47
C ILE A 503 29.99 8.54 14.54
N SER A 504 29.11 8.31 13.56
CA SER A 504 28.39 7.03 13.46
C SER A 504 29.35 5.94 12.95
N ILE A 505 29.65 4.95 13.78
CA ILE A 505 30.52 3.82 13.40
C ILE A 505 29.78 2.92 12.41
N THR A 506 30.27 2.86 11.17
CA THR A 506 29.71 2.02 10.10
C THR A 506 30.71 0.95 9.68
N GLY A 507 30.28 -0.03 8.87
CA GLY A 507 31.16 -1.11 8.41
C GLY A 507 32.34 -0.68 7.54
N LYS A 508 32.47 0.61 7.21
CA LYS A 508 33.60 1.18 6.47
C LYS A 508 34.53 2.05 7.33
N THR A 509 34.16 2.27 8.58
CA THR A 509 34.91 3.15 9.48
C THR A 509 36.28 2.54 9.77
N THR A 510 37.34 3.30 9.53
CA THR A 510 38.73 2.87 9.74
C THR A 510 39.22 3.25 11.14
N PHE A 511 40.30 2.61 11.60
CA PHE A 511 40.91 2.97 12.88
C PHE A 511 41.39 4.43 12.86
N GLN A 512 41.95 4.88 11.74
CA GLN A 512 42.40 6.26 11.55
C GLN A 512 41.26 7.29 11.68
N GLU A 513 40.06 6.97 11.19
CA GLU A 513 38.88 7.84 11.32
C GLU A 513 38.43 7.98 12.78
N LEU A 514 38.45 6.90 13.58
CA LEU A 514 38.12 6.97 15.00
C LEU A 514 39.16 7.76 15.80
N ILE A 515 40.45 7.59 15.51
CA ILE A 515 41.51 8.37 16.18
C ILE A 515 41.36 9.86 15.85
N SER A 516 41.08 10.18 14.59
CA SER A 516 40.85 11.55 14.14
C SER A 516 39.61 12.18 14.77
N ALA A 517 38.64 11.36 15.18
CA ALA A 517 37.43 11.76 15.89
C ALA A 517 37.62 11.94 17.41
N GLY A 518 38.85 11.71 17.92
CA GLY A 518 39.19 11.92 19.32
C GLY A 518 39.06 10.69 20.21
N TYR A 519 38.98 9.49 19.65
CA TYR A 519 39.04 8.23 20.42
C TYR A 519 40.49 7.82 20.65
N LEU A 520 40.82 7.34 21.86
CA LEU A 520 42.18 6.91 22.18
C LEU A 520 42.46 5.54 21.55
N LEU A 521 43.57 5.44 20.82
CA LEU A 521 43.97 4.19 20.15
C LEU A 521 44.08 3.02 21.14
N GLU A 522 44.57 3.27 22.35
CA GLU A 522 44.70 2.26 23.41
C GLU A 522 43.34 1.66 23.82
N GLU A 523 42.27 2.47 23.82
CA GLU A 523 40.92 2.02 24.17
C GLU A 523 40.27 1.24 23.03
N ILE A 524 40.58 1.59 21.79
CA ILE A 524 40.12 0.86 20.59
C ILE A 524 40.84 -0.49 20.50
N GLU A 525 42.16 -0.52 20.73
CA GLU A 525 42.98 -1.74 20.73
C GLU A 525 42.56 -2.70 21.84
N ALA A 526 42.10 -2.20 22.99
CA ALA A 526 41.60 -3.04 24.08
C ALA A 526 40.30 -3.80 23.73
N ILE A 527 39.49 -3.25 22.82
CA ILE A 527 38.22 -3.84 22.40
C ILE A 527 38.42 -4.76 21.19
N VAL A 528 39.17 -4.29 20.20
CA VAL A 528 39.24 -4.93 18.87
C VAL A 528 40.55 -5.68 18.64
N GLY A 529 41.58 -5.43 19.45
CA GLY A 529 42.94 -5.91 19.22
C GLY A 529 43.78 -4.94 18.37
N LYS A 530 45.09 -5.20 18.27
CA LYS A 530 46.05 -4.29 17.65
C LYS A 530 46.15 -4.51 16.12
N PRO A 531 45.75 -3.53 15.29
CA PRO A 531 45.88 -3.66 13.83
C PRO A 531 47.31 -3.37 13.36
N GLU A 532 47.73 -4.06 12.29
CA GLU A 532 49.00 -3.75 11.60
C GLU A 532 48.87 -2.54 10.66
N ASP A 533 47.66 -2.28 10.12
CA ASP A 533 47.35 -1.12 9.28
C ASP A 533 46.16 -0.32 9.84
N LEU A 534 46.41 0.95 10.20
CA LEU A 534 45.41 1.85 10.76
C LEU A 534 44.39 2.37 9.74
N ASN A 535 44.63 2.19 8.44
CA ASN A 535 43.68 2.54 7.38
C ASN A 535 42.71 1.41 7.04
N MET A 536 42.88 0.23 7.63
CA MET A 536 41.96 -0.88 7.46
C MET A 536 40.61 -0.58 8.12
N ALA A 537 39.51 -1.04 7.51
CA ALA A 537 38.19 -0.93 8.11
C ALA A 537 38.08 -1.89 9.31
N ILE A 538 37.51 -1.41 10.42
CA ILE A 538 37.38 -2.17 11.67
C ILE A 538 36.59 -3.47 11.44
N LYS A 539 35.58 -3.42 10.56
CA LYS A 539 34.79 -4.59 10.18
C LYS A 539 35.63 -5.69 9.54
N ASP A 540 36.55 -5.33 8.66
CA ASP A 540 37.35 -6.29 7.91
C ASP A 540 38.40 -6.92 8.82
N PHE A 541 39.00 -6.14 9.73
CA PHE A 541 39.92 -6.62 10.75
C PHE A 541 39.27 -7.60 11.75
N VAL A 542 38.07 -7.26 12.25
CA VAL A 542 37.32 -8.12 13.18
C VAL A 542 36.84 -9.41 12.49
N ALA A 543 36.52 -9.34 11.18
CA ALA A 543 36.15 -10.50 10.39
C ALA A 543 37.33 -11.46 10.16
N GLU A 544 38.56 -10.95 10.00
CA GLU A 544 39.77 -11.79 9.90
C GLU A 544 40.05 -12.56 11.20
N GLN A 545 39.63 -12.03 12.35
CA GLN A 545 39.70 -12.69 13.66
C GLN A 545 38.50 -13.61 13.95
N GLY A 546 37.54 -13.72 13.03
CA GLY A 546 36.35 -14.56 13.16
C GLY A 546 35.29 -14.03 14.13
N ILE A 547 35.33 -12.74 14.45
CA ILE A 547 34.40 -12.08 15.38
C ILE A 547 33.31 -11.35 14.57
N GLU A 548 32.08 -11.32 15.10
CA GLU A 548 30.94 -10.63 14.47
C GLU A 548 31.05 -9.10 14.69
N PHE A 549 31.09 -8.33 13.61
CA PHE A 549 31.22 -6.87 13.67
C PHE A 549 30.08 -6.19 14.47
N SER A 550 28.91 -6.81 14.54
CA SER A 550 27.76 -6.31 15.29
C SER A 550 28.03 -6.21 16.79
N GLU A 551 28.78 -7.16 17.35
CA GLU A 551 29.12 -7.24 18.77
C GLU A 551 30.18 -6.18 19.14
N MET A 552 31.23 -6.07 18.33
CA MET A 552 32.30 -5.08 18.54
C MET A 552 31.82 -3.64 18.30
N LYS A 553 30.91 -3.43 17.35
CA LYS A 553 30.30 -2.12 17.12
C LYS A 553 29.54 -1.61 18.34
N ALA A 554 28.85 -2.49 19.07
CA ALA A 554 28.15 -2.11 20.30
C ALA A 554 29.12 -1.66 21.40
N GLN A 555 30.26 -2.34 21.54
CA GLN A 555 31.30 -1.98 22.52
C GLN A 555 32.04 -0.69 22.14
N LEU A 556 32.37 -0.50 20.86
CA LEU A 556 33.00 0.74 20.37
C LEU A 556 32.07 1.96 20.49
N ALA A 557 30.75 1.76 20.36
CA ALA A 557 29.76 2.82 20.54
C ALA A 557 29.62 3.28 22.01
N MET A 558 30.16 2.52 22.96
CA MET A 558 30.21 2.91 24.38
C MET A 558 31.43 3.78 24.72
N LEU A 559 32.42 3.86 23.83
CA LEU A 559 33.54 4.79 24.03
C LEU A 559 33.09 6.22 23.76
N THR A 560 33.63 7.16 24.54
CA THR A 560 33.39 8.59 24.35
C THR A 560 34.68 9.27 23.89
N PRO A 561 34.63 10.16 22.88
CA PRO A 561 35.83 10.84 22.41
C PRO A 561 36.40 11.72 23.51
N LYS A 562 37.65 11.44 23.93
CA LYS A 562 38.40 12.23 24.89
C LYS A 562 39.25 13.23 24.09
N LYS A 563 38.72 14.44 23.87
CA LYS A 563 39.49 15.50 23.23
C LYS A 563 40.81 15.71 23.98
N LYS A 564 41.92 15.74 23.23
CA LYS A 564 43.14 16.42 23.67
C LYS A 564 42.96 17.92 23.60
#